data_AF-A0A450TB56-F1
#
_entry.id   AF-A0A450TB56-F1
#
_cell.length_a   1.000
_cell.length_b   1.000
_cell.length_c   1.000
_cell.angle_alpha   90.00
_cell.angle_beta   90.00
_cell.angle_gamma   90.00
#
_symmetry.space_group_name_H-M   'P 1'
#
loop_
_entity.id
_entity.type
_entity.pdbx_description
1 polymer ?
#
loop_
_entity_poly.entity_id
_entity_poly.type
_entity_poly.pdbx_seq_one_letter_code
_entity_poly.pdbx_strand_id
1 'polypeptide(L)' 'MNDDGQPYLYPPELFSVPDSRQPSDWITEFGDDGEQYSYPEPLNKAGFFEDFFDHKPEQTLMFWHTLNRTLTKTA' A
#
# COMPACT_ATOMS: atom_id res chain seq x y z
N MET A 1 -2.17 -15.66 15.54
CA MET A 1 -3.23 -16.68 15.44
C MET A 1 -3.97 -16.72 16.76
N ASN A 2 -5.27 -17.01 16.78
CA ASN A 2 -5.96 -17.38 18.03
C ASN A 2 -5.50 -18.78 18.47
N ASP A 3 -6.00 -19.22 19.62
CA ASP A 3 -5.74 -20.55 20.16
C ASP A 3 -6.25 -21.68 19.24
N ASP A 4 -7.14 -21.36 18.29
CA ASP A 4 -7.65 -22.27 17.25
C ASP A 4 -6.81 -22.25 15.94
N GLY A 5 -5.68 -21.54 15.90
CA GLY A 5 -4.80 -21.46 14.73
C GLY A 5 -5.34 -20.58 13.58
N GLN A 6 -6.41 -19.84 13.80
CA GLN A 6 -7.02 -18.93 12.81
C GLN A 6 -6.34 -17.56 12.82
N PRO A 7 -6.37 -16.81 11.70
CA PRO A 7 -5.99 -15.40 11.68
C PRO A 7 -6.82 -14.63 12.71
N TYR A 8 -6.17 -13.90 13.60
CA TYR A 8 -6.87 -13.06 14.56
C TYR A 8 -7.21 -11.73 13.89
N LEU A 9 -8.48 -11.50 13.59
CA LEU A 9 -8.95 -10.20 13.13
C LEU A 9 -9.25 -9.34 14.36
N TYR A 10 -8.65 -8.16 14.41
CA TYR A 10 -8.94 -7.20 15.45
C TYR A 10 -10.32 -6.57 15.21
N PRO A 11 -11.16 -6.41 16.26
CA PRO A 11 -12.42 -5.70 16.13
C PRO A 11 -12.21 -4.28 15.57
N PRO A 12 -13.01 -3.84 14.59
CA PRO A 12 -12.83 -2.54 13.95
C PRO A 12 -12.99 -1.37 14.93
N GLU A 13 -13.76 -1.56 16.02
CA GLU A 13 -13.97 -0.57 17.07
C GLU A 13 -12.70 -0.25 17.86
N LEU A 14 -11.65 -1.06 17.73
CA LEU A 14 -10.34 -0.80 18.33
C LEU A 14 -9.54 0.25 17.54
N PHE A 15 -9.97 0.63 16.34
CA PHE A 15 -9.27 1.56 15.48
C PHE A 15 -10.07 2.85 15.30
N SER A 16 -9.36 3.97 15.26
CA SER A 16 -9.91 5.27 14.87
C SER A 16 -9.10 5.82 13.71
N VAL A 17 -9.78 6.32 12.68
CA VAL A 17 -9.15 7.01 11.54
C VAL A 17 -9.31 8.52 11.74
N PRO A 18 -8.31 9.23 12.30
CA PRO A 18 -8.43 10.66 12.58
C PRO A 18 -8.44 11.51 11.30
N ASP A 19 -7.91 10.98 10.20
CA ASP A 19 -7.89 11.62 8.89
C ASP A 19 -8.07 10.56 7.80
N SER A 20 -9.15 10.69 7.02
CA SER A 20 -9.50 9.76 5.94
C SER A 20 -9.03 10.23 4.56
N ARG A 21 -8.28 11.33 4.48
CA ARG A 21 -7.80 11.85 3.19
C ARG A 21 -6.77 10.90 2.58
N GLN A 22 -6.92 10.67 1.29
CA GLN A 22 -5.95 9.93 0.49
C GLN A 22 -5.24 10.90 -0.46
N PRO A 23 -3.98 10.61 -0.86
CA PRO A 23 -3.31 11.42 -1.86
C PRO A 23 -4.08 11.40 -3.18
N SER A 24 -4.30 12.57 -3.78
CA SER A 24 -5.12 12.71 -4.99
C SER A 24 -4.49 12.09 -6.25
N ASP A 25 -3.20 11.79 -6.20
CA ASP A 25 -2.43 11.17 -7.28
C ASP A 25 -2.33 9.64 -7.17
N TRP A 26 -3.02 9.03 -6.20
CA TRP A 26 -3.14 7.58 -6.10
C TRP A 26 -4.23 7.07 -7.03
N ILE A 27 -3.93 5.98 -7.72
CA ILE A 27 -4.90 5.22 -8.51
C ILE A 27 -5.45 4.12 -7.61
N THR A 28 -6.76 3.90 -7.67
CA THR A 28 -7.45 2.85 -6.92
C THR A 28 -8.01 1.80 -7.87
N GLU A 29 -7.67 0.55 -7.61
CA GLU A 29 -8.21 -0.63 -8.29
C GLU A 29 -8.83 -1.58 -7.25
N PHE A 30 -9.86 -2.33 -7.67
CA PHE A 30 -10.51 -3.31 -6.82
C PHE A 30 -10.25 -4.72 -7.36
N GLY A 31 -9.82 -5.62 -6.48
CA GLY A 31 -9.66 -7.04 -6.76
C GLY A 31 -10.99 -7.77 -6.85
N ASP A 32 -10.92 -9.06 -7.19
CA ASP A 32 -12.09 -9.91 -7.42
C ASP A 32 -12.96 -10.09 -6.15
N ASP A 33 -12.37 -10.03 -4.96
CA ASP A 33 -13.07 -10.14 -3.68
C ASP A 33 -13.31 -8.76 -3.01
N GLY A 34 -13.13 -7.68 -3.77
CA GLY A 34 -13.33 -6.30 -3.31
C GLY A 34 -12.14 -5.72 -2.56
N GLU A 35 -10.95 -6.33 -2.68
CA GLU A 35 -9.72 -5.79 -2.10
C GLU A 35 -9.37 -4.46 -2.77
N GLN A 36 -9.13 -3.43 -1.97
CA GLN A 36 -8.74 -2.13 -2.47
C GLN A 36 -7.21 -2.06 -2.61
N TYR A 37 -6.73 -1.87 -3.83
CA TYR A 37 -5.34 -1.56 -4.15
C TYR A 37 -5.24 -0.07 -4.45
N SER A 38 -4.46 0.68 -3.68
CA SER A 38 -4.34 2.13 -3.84
C SER A 38 -2.89 2.57 -3.74
N TYR A 39 -2.32 2.98 -4.87
CA TYR A 39 -0.90 3.33 -4.99
C TYR A 39 -0.70 4.47 -6.01
N PRO A 40 0.42 5.22 -5.92
CA PRO A 40 0.88 6.02 -7.04
C PRO A 40 1.01 5.17 -8.30
N GLU A 41 0.66 5.72 -9.47
CA GLU A 41 0.72 5.03 -10.77
C GLU A 41 2.02 4.21 -10.97
N PRO A 42 3.24 4.73 -10.69
CA PRO A 42 4.47 3.97 -10.95
C PRO A 42 4.63 2.70 -10.10
N LEU A 43 3.89 2.58 -9.00
CA LEU A 43 3.92 1.44 -8.08
C LEU A 43 2.72 0.51 -8.29
N ASN A 44 1.72 0.92 -9.08
CA ASN A 44 0.46 0.20 -9.29
C ASN A 44 0.56 -0.82 -10.44
N LYS A 45 1.60 -1.66 -10.42
CA LYS A 45 1.79 -2.74 -11.39
C LYS A 45 1.81 -4.07 -10.66
N ALA A 46 1.05 -5.05 -11.15
CA ALA A 46 1.10 -6.42 -10.66
C ALA A 46 2.56 -6.95 -10.71
N GLY A 47 3.04 -7.53 -9.61
CA GLY A 47 4.43 -7.98 -9.50
C GLY A 47 5.42 -6.91 -9.04
N PHE A 48 5.03 -5.64 -8.91
CA PHE A 48 5.96 -4.56 -8.54
C PHE A 48 6.54 -4.76 -7.14
N PHE A 49 5.70 -5.11 -6.16
CA PHE A 49 6.14 -5.23 -4.78
C PHE A 49 6.94 -6.51 -4.54
N GLU A 50 6.61 -7.60 -5.23
CA GLU A 50 7.39 -8.84 -5.26
C GLU A 50 8.81 -8.53 -5.75
N ASP A 51 8.92 -7.85 -6.88
CA ASP A 51 10.20 -7.43 -7.45
C ASP A 51 10.97 -6.45 -6.54
N PHE A 52 10.25 -5.56 -5.85
CA PHE A 52 10.83 -4.65 -4.85
C PHE A 52 11.40 -5.41 -3.64
N PHE A 53 10.64 -6.36 -3.08
CA PHE A 53 11.08 -7.18 -1.95
C PHE A 53 12.19 -8.18 -2.32
N ASP A 54 12.24 -8.60 -3.59
CA ASP A 54 13.37 -9.33 -4.18
C ASP A 54 14.61 -8.45 -4.46
N HIS A 55 14.56 -7.16 -4.10
CA HIS A 55 15.64 -6.19 -4.28
C HIS A 55 16.04 -5.97 -5.75
N LYS A 56 15.10 -6.11 -6.69
CA LYS A 56 15.38 -5.75 -8.08
C LYS A 56 15.72 -4.26 -8.18
N PRO A 57 16.82 -3.88 -8.86
CA PRO A 57 17.32 -2.50 -8.83
C PRO A 57 16.30 -1.46 -9.34
N GLU A 58 15.57 -1.79 -10.41
CA GLU A 58 14.61 -0.88 -11.03
C GLU A 58 13.45 -0.52 -10.09
N GLN A 59 12.82 -1.52 -9.48
CA GLN A 59 11.68 -1.35 -8.57
C GLN A 59 12.12 -0.68 -7.27
N THR A 60 13.30 -1.04 -6.77
CA THR A 60 13.90 -0.38 -5.60
C THR A 60 14.10 1.12 -5.85
N LEU A 61 14.70 1.49 -6.99
CA LEU A 61 14.90 2.90 -7.35
C LEU A 61 13.56 3.63 -7.57
N MET A 62 12.61 2.99 -8.25
CA MET A 62 11.29 3.56 -8.52
C MET A 62 10.52 3.86 -7.24
N PHE A 63 10.56 2.93 -6.28
CA PHE A 63 9.91 3.08 -4.98
C PHE A 63 10.47 4.28 -4.22
N TRP A 64 11.79 4.34 -4.04
CA TRP A 64 12.43 5.44 -3.31
C TRP A 64 12.27 6.79 -4.00
N HIS A 65 12.35 6.84 -5.34
CA HIS A 65 12.09 8.05 -6.09
C HIS A 65 10.66 8.56 -5.88
N THR A 66 9.67 7.65 -5.94
CA THR A 66 8.26 7.98 -5.78
C THR A 66 7.96 8.46 -4.35
N LEU A 67 8.44 7.73 -3.33
CA LEU A 67 8.27 8.13 -1.93
C LEU A 67 8.90 9.49 -1.62
N ASN A 68 10.14 9.71 -2.03
CA ASN A 68 10.82 10.98 -1.76
C ASN A 68 10.08 12.16 -2.39
N ARG A 69 9.53 11.98 -3.60
CA ARG A 69 8.70 12.99 -4.26
C ARG A 69 7.39 13.28 -3.52
N THR A 70 6.78 12.27 -2.90
CA THR A 70 5.54 12.46 -2.12
C THR A 70 5.82 13.17 -0.80
N LEU A 71 6.90 12.80 -0.11
CA LEU A 71 7.29 13.43 1.15
C LEU A 71 7.65 14.91 0.98
N THR A 72 8.31 15.28 -0.12
CA THR A 72 8.66 16.69 -0.39
C THR A 72 7.46 17.56 -0.76
N LYS A 73 6.37 16.98 -1.29
CA LYS A 73 5.12 17.71 -1.57
C LYS A 73 4.29 17.99 -0.31
N THR A 74 4.58 17.28 0.78
CA THR A 74 3.80 17.31 2.03
C THR A 74 4.49 18.14 3.13
N ALA A 75 5.69 18.65 2.86
CA ALA A 75 6.48 19.53 3.74
C ALA A 75 6.21 21.01 3.44
#